data_AF-A0A923X6Q7-F1
#
_entry.id   AF-A0A923X6Q7-F1
#
_cell.length_a   1.000
_cell.length_b   1.000
_cell.length_c   1.000
_cell.angle_alpha   90.00
_cell.angle_beta   90.00
_cell.angle_gamma   90.00
#
_symmetry.space_group_name_H-M   'P 1'
#
loop_
_entity.id
_entity.type
_entity.pdbx_description
1 polymer ?
#
loop_
_entity_poly.entity_id
_entity_poly.type
_entity_poly.pdbx_seq_one_letter_code
_entity_poly.pdbx_strand_id
1 'polypeptide(L)'
;QQIDVGPGYQVPFAQAVRAAGVPSGAVGLIEHDLQADAIVRSGEADLVLVARASLRDAHWPINASIELGHAAPVPRQYGRGYSRSVVR
;
A
#
# COMPACT_ATOMS: atom_id res chain seq x y z
N GLN A 1 -7.05 26.46 -3.75
CA GLN A 1 -7.60 25.66 -2.63
C GLN A 1 -6.49 25.49 -1.61
N GLN A 2 -6.74 25.74 -0.33
CA GLN A 2 -5.77 25.46 0.73
C GLN A 2 -5.97 24.00 1.16
N ILE A 3 -4.89 23.21 1.19
CA ILE A 3 -4.92 21.78 1.52
C ILE A 3 -3.89 21.55 2.61
N ASP A 4 -4.32 21.00 3.74
CA ASP A 4 -3.43 20.59 4.82
C ASP A 4 -2.81 19.24 4.46
N VAL A 5 -1.56 19.28 4.00
CA VAL A 5 -0.85 18.12 3.45
C VAL A 5 -0.14 17.36 4.56
N GLY A 6 -0.41 16.05 4.65
CA GLY A 6 0.26 15.13 5.57
C GLY A 6 0.02 13.66 5.18
N PRO A 7 0.64 12.68 5.85
CA PRO A 7 0.43 11.27 5.55
C PRO A 7 -1.06 10.90 5.56
N GLY A 8 -1.55 10.30 4.48
CA GLY A 8 -2.95 9.84 4.39
C GLY A 8 -4.00 10.96 4.34
N TYR A 9 -3.64 12.21 4.04
CA TYR A 9 -4.58 13.35 4.09
C TYR A 9 -5.84 13.21 3.22
N GLN A 10 -5.86 12.29 2.23
CA GLN A 10 -7.05 12.02 1.41
C GLN A 10 -7.79 10.72 1.79
N VAL A 11 -7.30 9.94 2.75
CA VAL A 11 -7.95 8.70 3.22
C VAL A 11 -9.38 8.94 3.71
N PRO A 12 -9.70 10.02 4.46
CA PRO A 12 -11.08 10.28 4.89
C PRO A 12 -12.07 10.42 3.72
N PHE A 13 -11.62 10.89 2.55
CA PHE A 13 -12.48 10.98 1.37
C PHE A 13 -12.76 9.60 0.77
N ALA A 14 -11.75 8.73 0.69
CA ALA A 14 -11.94 7.35 0.24
C ALA A 14 -12.88 6.59 1.19
N GLN A 15 -12.74 6.80 2.50
CA GLN A 15 -13.61 6.21 3.51
C GLN A 15 -15.06 6.68 3.38
N ALA A 16 -15.30 7.97 3.13
CA ALA A 16 -16.64 8.49 2.91
C ALA A 16 -17.32 7.86 1.69
N VAL A 17 -16.59 7.69 0.58
CA VAL A 17 -17.10 7.00 -0.63
C VAL A 17 -17.42 5.54 -0.33
N ARG A 18 -16.55 4.85 0.39
CA ARG A 18 -16.76 3.44 0.79
C ARG A 18 -17.96 3.27 1.71
N ALA A 19 -18.13 4.17 2.68
CA ALA A 19 -19.28 4.18 3.58
C ALA A 19 -20.62 4.40 2.85
N ALA A 20 -20.59 5.03 1.67
CA ALA A 20 -21.75 5.15 0.79
C ALA A 20 -22.03 3.88 -0.05
N GLY A 21 -21.30 2.79 0.18
CA GLY A 21 -21.49 1.51 -0.50
C GLY A 21 -20.78 1.38 -1.85
N VAL A 22 -19.90 2.32 -2.20
CA VAL A 22 -19.14 2.30 -3.45
C VAL A 22 -17.68 1.93 -3.16
N PRO A 23 -17.11 0.88 -3.79
CA PRO A 23 -15.72 0.54 -3.58
C PRO A 23 -14.78 1.72 -3.85
N SER A 24 -13.79 1.92 -2.99
CA SER A 24 -12.90 3.09 -3.05
C SER A 24 -11.42 2.73 -2.94
N GLY A 25 -10.58 3.59 -3.52
CA GLY A 25 -9.13 3.54 -3.40
C GLY A 25 -8.60 4.75 -2.65
N ALA A 26 -7.78 4.52 -1.63
CA ALA A 26 -7.07 5.58 -0.90
C ALA A 26 -5.77 5.97 -1.62
N VAL A 27 -5.44 7.26 -1.56
CA VAL A 27 -4.18 7.84 -2.08
C VAL A 27 -3.76 9.00 -1.19
N GLY A 28 -2.58 9.56 -1.43
CA GLY A 28 -2.12 10.80 -0.79
C GLY A 28 -1.14 10.53 0.35
N LEU A 29 0.15 10.67 0.04
CA LEU A 29 1.26 10.44 0.99
C LEU A 29 1.11 9.12 1.77
N ILE A 30 0.84 8.05 1.03
CA ILE A 30 0.92 6.68 1.53
C ILE A 30 2.28 6.15 1.08
N GLU A 31 3.23 6.09 2.02
CA GLU A 31 4.65 5.82 1.72
C GLU A 31 5.14 4.52 2.37
N HIS A 32 4.52 4.11 3.47
CA HIS A 32 4.91 2.95 4.25
C HIS A 32 3.90 1.81 4.12
N ASP A 33 4.43 0.59 4.15
CA ASP A 33 3.70 -0.68 4.14
C ASP A 33 2.66 -0.79 5.26
N LEU A 34 3.04 -0.49 6.51
CA LEU A 34 2.14 -0.54 7.67
C LEU A 34 0.98 0.46 7.54
N GLN A 35 1.23 1.64 6.94
CA GLN A 35 0.19 2.62 6.67
C GLN A 35 -0.79 2.08 5.63
N ALA A 36 -0.29 1.49 4.54
CA ALA A 36 -1.12 0.90 3.50
C ALA A 36 -1.96 -0.29 4.02
N ASP A 37 -1.34 -1.18 4.80
CA ASP A 37 -2.00 -2.32 5.43
C ASP A 37 -3.11 -1.87 6.40
N ALA A 38 -2.81 -0.88 7.25
CA ALA A 38 -3.78 -0.33 8.19
C ALA A 38 -5.04 0.21 7.49
N ILE A 39 -4.89 0.96 6.38
CA ILE A 39 -6.02 1.54 5.61
C ILE A 39 -6.97 0.45 5.09
N VAL A 40 -6.42 -0.65 4.57
CA VAL A 40 -7.24 -1.75 4.04
C VAL A 40 -7.89 -2.54 5.18
N ARG A 41 -7.10 -2.90 6.22
CA ARG A 41 -7.59 -3.70 7.34
C ARG A 41 -8.61 -2.98 8.22
N SER A 42 -8.50 -1.66 8.34
CA SER A 42 -9.48 -0.81 9.04
C SER A 42 -10.77 -0.61 8.24
N GLY A 43 -10.78 -0.96 6.95
CA GLY A 43 -11.91 -0.75 6.06
C GLY A 43 -12.08 0.72 5.66
N GLU A 44 -11.03 1.54 5.74
CA GLU A 44 -11.02 2.92 5.26
C GLU A 44 -11.03 3.00 3.72
N ALA A 45 -10.48 2.00 3.04
CA ALA A 45 -10.58 1.84 1.59
C ALA A 45 -10.48 0.36 1.21
N ASP A 46 -10.91 0.02 0.00
CA ASP A 46 -10.77 -1.35 -0.54
C ASP A 46 -9.39 -1.55 -1.18
N LEU A 47 -8.76 -0.47 -1.62
CA LEU A 47 -7.46 -0.46 -2.31
C LEU A 47 -6.59 0.71 -1.83
N VAL A 48 -5.28 0.56 -1.95
CA VAL A 48 -4.30 1.64 -1.74
C VAL A 48 -3.54 1.92 -3.03
N LEU A 49 -3.49 3.19 -3.43
CA LEU A 49 -2.80 3.68 -4.62
C LEU A 49 -1.46 4.30 -4.21
N VAL A 50 -0.36 3.62 -4.55
CA VAL A 50 1.01 4.05 -4.21
C VAL A 50 1.68 4.69 -5.42
N ALA A 51 2.07 5.97 -5.28
CA ALA A 51 2.65 6.77 -6.37
C ALA A 51 4.15 7.06 -6.17
N ARG A 52 4.51 8.08 -5.39
CA ARG A 52 5.93 8.48 -5.23
C ARG A 52 6.78 7.41 -4.54
N ALA A 53 6.18 6.58 -3.68
CA ALA A 53 6.91 5.47 -3.07
C ALA A 53 7.31 4.42 -4.12
N SER A 54 6.44 4.10 -5.08
CA SER A 54 6.75 3.14 -6.15
C SER A 54 7.74 3.69 -7.19
N LEU A 55 7.81 5.02 -7.36
CA LEU A 55 8.85 5.65 -8.17
C LEU A 55 10.25 5.59 -7.52
N ARG A 56 10.32 5.65 -6.19
CA ARG A 56 11.60 5.52 -5.46
C ARG A 56 12.02 4.07 -5.31
N ASP A 57 11.06 3.16 -5.21
CA ASP A 57 11.27 1.72 -5.12
C ASP A 57 10.29 0.98 -6.02
N ALA A 58 10.74 0.55 -7.20
CA ALA A 58 9.90 -0.20 -8.13
C ALA A 58 9.50 -1.58 -7.58
N HIS A 59 10.23 -2.11 -6.59
CA HIS A 59 9.91 -3.36 -5.91
C HIS A 59 9.09 -3.13 -4.63
N TRP A 60 8.54 -1.92 -4.42
CA TRP A 60 7.75 -1.59 -3.23
C TRP A 60 6.71 -2.67 -2.86
N PRO A 61 5.92 -3.25 -3.79
CA PRO A 61 4.96 -4.30 -3.42
C PRO A 61 5.62 -5.60 -2.93
N ILE A 62 6.78 -5.97 -3.48
CA ILE A 62 7.55 -7.14 -3.02
C ILE A 62 8.08 -6.87 -1.62
N ASN A 63 8.72 -5.71 -1.41
CA ASN A 63 9.29 -5.33 -0.13
C ASN A 63 8.21 -5.21 0.96
N ALA A 64 7.08 -4.56 0.66
CA ALA A 64 5.93 -4.48 1.56
C ALA A 64 5.37 -5.87 1.92
N SER A 65 5.30 -6.80 0.95
CA SER A 65 4.87 -8.18 1.24
C SER A 65 5.80 -8.87 2.24
N ILE A 66 7.12 -8.66 2.12
CA ILE A 66 8.14 -9.24 2.99
C ILE A 66 8.03 -8.67 4.40
N GLU A 67 7.97 -7.34 4.53
CA GLU A 67 7.88 -6.64 5.81
C GLU A 67 6.59 -6.98 6.56
N LEU A 68 5.47 -7.13 5.84
CA LEU A 68 4.18 -7.56 6.40
C LEU A 68 4.08 -9.08 6.65
N GLY A 69 5.12 -9.86 6.31
CA GLY A 69 5.14 -11.31 6.53
C GLY A 69 4.23 -12.11 5.60
N HIS A 70 3.90 -11.57 4.43
CA HIS A 70 3.14 -12.25 3.38
C HIS A 70 4.05 -12.89 2.32
N ALA A 71 3.54 -13.89 1.61
CA ALA A 71 4.24 -14.49 0.48
C ALA A 71 4.48 -13.43 -0.62
N ALA A 72 5.74 -13.10 -0.87
CA ALA A 72 6.10 -12.06 -1.82
C ALA A 72 6.01 -12.58 -3.28
N PRO A 73 5.36 -11.84 -4.21
CA PRO A 73 5.18 -12.26 -5.60
C PRO A 73 6.45 -12.06 -6.43
N VAL A 74 7.55 -12.69 -6.03
CA VAL A 74 8.85 -12.54 -6.67
C VAL A 74 8.87 -13.26 -8.02
N PRO A 75 9.16 -12.58 -9.15
CA PRO A 75 9.36 -13.24 -10.43
C PRO A 75 10.48 -14.28 -10.37
N ARG A 76 10.32 -15.43 -11.04
CA ARG A 76 11.27 -16.57 -10.99
C ARG A 76 12.72 -16.15 -11.20
N GLN A 77 12.96 -15.22 -12.13
CA GLN A 77 14.28 -14.70 -12.49
C GLN A 77 14.99 -14.03 -11.30
N TYR A 78 14.25 -13.49 -10.35
CA TYR A 78 14.77 -12.78 -9.18
C TYR A 78 14.79 -13.62 -7.90
N GLY A 79 14.34 -14.89 -7.95
CA GLY A 79 14.20 -15.74 -6.76
C GLY A 79 15.48 -15.88 -5.93
N ARG A 80 16.67 -15.87 -6.56
CA ARG A 80 17.96 -15.90 -5.85
C ARG A 80 18.24 -14.62 -5.05
N GLY A 81 17.79 -13.47 -5.55
CA GLY A 81 17.93 -12.17 -4.88
C GLY A 81 17.03 -12.02 -3.66
N TYR A 82 15.91 -12.74 -3.62
CA TYR A 82 14.93 -12.73 -2.52
C TYR A 82 14.91 -14.05 -1.74
N SER A 83 16.03 -14.80 -1.75
CA SER A 83 16.12 -16.18 -1.26
C SER A 83 15.77 -16.38 0.23
N ARG A 84 15.80 -15.34 1.06
CA ARG A 84 15.33 -15.39 2.46
C ARG A 84 13.82 -15.18 2.64
N SER A 85 13.14 -14.70 1.60
CA SER A 85 11.75 -14.23 1.68
C SER A 85 10.74 -15.20 1.06
N VAL A 86 11.21 -16.27 0.43
CA VAL A 86 10.39 -17.30 -0.25
C VAL A 86 10.19 -18.55 0.64
N VAL A 87 10.82 -18.60 1.82
CA VAL A 87 10.73 -19.75 2.74
C VAL A 87 10.15 -19.31 4.08
N ARG A 88 8.83 -19.33 4.18
CA ARG A 88 8.09 -19.72 5.38
C ARG A 88 6.83 -20.45 4.97
#